data_AF-A0AAN9W7N0-F1
#
_entry.id   AF-A0AAN9W7N0-F1
#
_cell.length_a   1.000
_cell.length_b   1.000
_cell.length_c   1.000
_cell.angle_alpha   90.00
_cell.angle_beta   90.00
_cell.angle_gamma   90.00
#
_symmetry.space_group_name_H-M   'P 1'
#
loop_
_entity.id
_entity.type
_entity.pdbx_description
1 polymer ?
#
loop_
_entity_poly.entity_id
_entity_poly.type
_entity_poly.pdbx_seq_one_letter_code
_entity_poly.pdbx_strand_id
1 'polypeptide(L)'
;MMDHEEEFLNVFFNHVSQLNFDKAKEIVERERESLRLAQGDPWAMLLAHLPQIAVAEKSYIDLGFLVTKNKGFLRKDNSLRSMYDILRGDFRRLEDVTRQSTGDRTIMTVASQLCQFLTARIELIDFYEKMHLMGTGKQMKYEELLVQIEDIVDKHALSFPHMVLTSIKAALSLECEILAHLLRAQLEMQLWRFLQSLMQLHGAHTRITAWERTLHSKDSWKLAPFLKSSQLPALFQWLLKLKAAFVSKFSLYFFTTLAQQTPLQEMKNLYSRQSSDYYHKIQSFQRRYDATAVMLVFDAHQLEDFAGPGYHHPQKPVEPLQDLDCYSIMFSYPVKAQSHMPNIVKVITERASELAAVDRVVFYFSPRDQNTYVMSSIDPRVTLVVVFDSKKAEKESYITNFVLDLSLQLRCNKVFANLKLNTK
;
A
#
# COMPACT_ATOMS: atom_id res chain seq x y z
N MET A 1 -42.95 -8.82 6.39
CA MET A 1 -42.42 -7.96 5.33
C MET A 1 -40.98 -7.54 5.63
N MET A 2 -40.68 -6.98 6.81
CA MET A 2 -39.30 -6.65 7.25
C MET A 2 -38.27 -7.76 7.03
N ASP A 3 -38.58 -9.02 7.36
CA ASP A 3 -37.62 -10.13 7.21
C ASP A 3 -37.18 -10.37 5.75
N HIS A 4 -38.07 -10.16 4.77
CA HIS A 4 -37.76 -10.35 3.35
C HIS A 4 -36.84 -9.24 2.81
N GLU A 5 -37.12 -7.99 3.18
CA GLU A 5 -36.31 -6.84 2.76
C GLU A 5 -34.91 -6.90 3.34
N GLU A 6 -34.78 -7.28 4.62
CA GLU A 6 -33.47 -7.46 5.26
C GLU A 6 -32.69 -8.63 4.65
N GLU A 7 -33.36 -9.75 4.37
CA GLU A 7 -32.74 -10.89 3.68
C GLU A 7 -32.27 -10.48 2.28
N PHE A 8 -33.10 -9.79 1.51
CA PHE A 8 -32.75 -9.29 0.19
C PHE A 8 -31.53 -8.36 0.24
N LEU A 9 -31.54 -7.37 1.13
CA LEU A 9 -30.43 -6.41 1.28
C LEU A 9 -29.14 -7.13 1.69
N ASN A 10 -29.22 -8.09 2.60
CA ASN A 10 -28.06 -8.89 3.00
C ASN A 10 -27.48 -9.66 1.79
N VAL A 11 -28.30 -10.30 0.97
CA VAL A 11 -27.85 -10.99 -0.25
C VAL A 11 -27.23 -9.99 -1.24
N PHE A 12 -27.85 -8.83 -1.46
CA PHE A 12 -27.32 -7.78 -2.32
C PHE A 12 -25.93 -7.30 -1.88
N PHE A 13 -25.78 -6.91 -0.61
CA PHE A 13 -24.52 -6.39 -0.11
C PHE A 13 -23.44 -7.47 -0.02
N ASN A 14 -23.80 -8.74 0.22
CA ASN A 14 -22.87 -9.86 0.08
C ASN A 14 -22.36 -10.01 -1.37
N HIS A 15 -23.23 -9.87 -2.37
CA HIS A 15 -22.75 -9.88 -3.76
C HIS A 15 -21.83 -8.70 -4.07
N VAL A 16 -22.14 -7.50 -3.57
CA VAL A 16 -21.28 -6.32 -3.72
C VAL A 16 -19.92 -6.52 -3.06
N SER A 17 -19.87 -7.01 -1.81
CA SER A 17 -18.62 -7.22 -1.08
C SER A 17 -17.75 -8.34 -1.67
N GLN A 18 -18.37 -9.32 -2.33
CA GLN A 18 -17.71 -10.40 -3.06
C GLN A 18 -17.38 -10.02 -4.51
N LEU A 19 -17.63 -8.77 -4.91
CA LEU A 19 -17.39 -8.24 -6.26
C LEU A 19 -18.20 -8.93 -7.37
N ASN A 20 -19.32 -9.56 -7.00
CA ASN A 20 -20.28 -10.18 -7.90
C ASN A 20 -21.30 -9.13 -8.38
N PHE A 21 -20.83 -8.02 -8.93
CA PHE A 21 -21.65 -6.84 -9.25
C PHE A 21 -22.77 -7.12 -10.25
N ASP A 22 -22.53 -8.00 -11.23
CA ASP A 22 -23.55 -8.33 -12.24
C ASP A 22 -24.69 -9.15 -11.62
N LYS A 23 -24.37 -10.11 -10.73
CA LYS A 23 -25.38 -10.85 -9.94
C LYS A 23 -26.16 -9.91 -9.00
N ALA A 24 -25.47 -8.97 -8.35
CA ALA A 24 -26.09 -7.98 -7.47
C ALA A 24 -27.14 -7.14 -8.22
N LYS A 25 -26.88 -6.76 -9.48
CA LYS A 25 -27.86 -6.05 -10.31
C LYS A 25 -29.00 -6.96 -10.76
N GLU A 26 -28.70 -8.19 -11.16
CA GLU A 26 -29.68 -9.15 -11.63
C GLU A 26 -30.75 -9.46 -10.57
N ILE A 27 -30.37 -9.61 -9.30
CA ILE A 27 -31.34 -9.82 -8.21
C ILE A 27 -32.23 -8.58 -7.99
N VAL A 28 -31.69 -7.37 -8.15
CA VAL A 28 -32.46 -6.13 -8.00
C VAL A 28 -33.46 -5.97 -9.14
N GLU A 29 -33.07 -6.25 -10.38
CA GLU A 29 -34.01 -6.17 -11.50
C GLU A 29 -35.16 -7.18 -11.33
N ARG A 30 -34.87 -8.41 -10.87
CA ARG A 30 -35.92 -9.41 -10.55
C ARG A 30 -36.87 -8.94 -9.45
N GLU A 31 -36.34 -8.34 -8.38
CA GLU A 31 -37.15 -7.78 -7.29
C GLU A 31 -37.99 -6.58 -7.74
N ARG A 32 -37.48 -5.75 -8.65
CA ARG A 32 -38.24 -4.61 -9.20
C ARG A 32 -39.38 -5.06 -10.09
N GLU A 33 -39.23 -6.18 -10.81
CA GLU A 33 -40.30 -6.72 -11.66
C GLU A 33 -41.52 -7.21 -10.86
N SER A 34 -41.32 -7.71 -9.64
CA SER A 34 -42.41 -8.13 -8.75
C SER A 34 -43.17 -6.95 -8.13
N LEU A 35 -42.59 -5.74 -8.15
CA LEU A 35 -43.11 -4.53 -7.49
C LEU A 35 -43.67 -3.47 -8.46
N ARG A 36 -43.90 -3.81 -9.73
CA ARG A 36 -44.30 -2.88 -10.82
C ARG A 36 -45.54 -2.00 -10.54
N LEU A 37 -46.33 -2.26 -9.50
CA LEU A 37 -47.55 -1.53 -9.13
C LEU A 37 -47.40 -0.62 -7.89
N ALA A 38 -46.26 -0.64 -7.19
CA ALA A 38 -46.04 0.09 -5.93
C ALA A 38 -45.33 1.45 -6.14
N GLN A 39 -46.00 2.41 -6.78
CA GLN A 39 -45.44 3.76 -6.94
C GLN A 39 -45.45 4.52 -5.60
N GLY A 40 -44.30 5.10 -5.24
CA GLY A 40 -44.13 5.90 -4.01
C GLY A 40 -43.79 5.09 -2.75
N ASP A 41 -43.58 3.78 -2.89
CA ASP A 41 -43.11 2.90 -1.81
C ASP A 41 -41.61 3.16 -1.50
N PRO A 42 -41.21 3.46 -0.25
CA PRO A 42 -39.82 3.62 0.14
C PRO A 42 -38.92 2.43 -0.27
N TRP A 43 -39.46 1.21 -0.27
CA TRP A 43 -38.72 0.03 -0.71
C TRP A 43 -38.41 0.07 -2.21
N ALA A 44 -39.42 0.39 -3.04
CA ALA A 44 -39.23 0.56 -4.48
C ALA A 44 -38.22 1.69 -4.81
N MET A 45 -38.21 2.76 -4.01
CA MET A 45 -37.21 3.83 -4.13
C MET A 45 -35.80 3.36 -3.76
N LEU A 46 -35.64 2.60 -2.67
CA LEU A 46 -34.35 2.00 -2.29
C LEU A 46 -33.82 1.11 -3.42
N LEU A 47 -34.64 0.19 -3.92
CA LEU A 47 -34.30 -0.71 -5.02
C LEU A 47 -33.87 0.02 -6.29
N ALA A 48 -34.42 1.20 -6.57
CA ALA A 48 -34.03 2.00 -7.74
C ALA A 48 -32.57 2.49 -7.67
N HIS A 49 -32.01 2.65 -6.46
CA HIS A 49 -30.65 3.16 -6.26
C HIS A 49 -29.59 2.07 -6.10
N LEU A 50 -29.95 0.86 -5.64
CA LEU A 50 -28.99 -0.24 -5.41
C LEU A 50 -28.14 -0.61 -6.64
N PRO A 51 -28.65 -0.68 -7.88
CA PRO A 51 -27.83 -1.02 -9.06
C PRO A 51 -26.69 -0.02 -9.29
N GLN A 52 -26.88 1.24 -8.91
CA GLN A 52 -25.85 2.28 -9.03
C GLN A 52 -24.74 2.10 -7.99
N ILE A 53 -25.02 1.57 -6.79
CA ILE A 53 -23.97 1.16 -5.84
C ILE A 53 -23.08 0.10 -6.49
N ALA A 54 -23.66 -0.93 -7.12
CA ALA A 54 -22.89 -1.97 -7.78
C ALA A 54 -22.05 -1.43 -8.96
N VAL A 55 -22.53 -0.42 -9.69
CA VAL A 55 -21.74 0.29 -10.72
C VAL A 55 -20.57 1.06 -10.10
N ALA A 56 -20.85 1.83 -9.05
CA ALA A 56 -19.85 2.67 -8.38
C ALA A 56 -18.73 1.81 -7.76
N GLU A 57 -19.08 0.77 -6.99
CA GLU A 57 -18.12 -0.13 -6.35
C GLU A 57 -17.29 -0.91 -7.38
N LYS A 58 -17.88 -1.34 -8.51
CA LYS A 58 -17.11 -1.94 -9.61
C LYS A 58 -16.08 -0.97 -10.16
N SER A 59 -16.49 0.27 -10.45
CA SER A 59 -15.58 1.29 -10.93
C SER A 59 -14.53 1.66 -9.88
N TYR A 60 -14.83 1.56 -8.58
CA TYR A 60 -13.91 1.83 -7.50
C TYR A 60 -12.81 0.77 -7.40
N ILE A 61 -13.19 -0.51 -7.36
CA ILE A 61 -12.22 -1.61 -7.25
C ILE A 61 -11.32 -1.72 -8.49
N ASP A 62 -11.81 -1.26 -9.63
CA ASP A 62 -11.05 -1.14 -10.89
C ASP A 62 -10.24 0.17 -10.99
N LEU A 63 -10.16 0.96 -9.90
CA LEU A 63 -9.42 2.23 -9.82
C LEU A 63 -9.88 3.28 -10.85
N GLY A 64 -11.16 3.24 -11.23
CA GLY A 64 -11.75 4.12 -12.24
C GLY A 64 -11.68 5.61 -11.89
N PHE A 65 -11.51 5.96 -10.61
CA PHE A 65 -11.28 7.34 -10.17
C PHE A 65 -9.89 7.89 -10.56
N LEU A 66 -8.90 7.03 -10.82
CA LEU A 66 -7.58 7.44 -11.32
C LEU A 66 -7.49 7.46 -12.85
N VAL A 67 -8.48 6.91 -13.55
CA VAL A 67 -8.51 6.88 -15.01
C VAL A 67 -8.95 8.26 -15.52
N THR A 68 -7.98 9.06 -15.94
CA THR A 68 -8.25 10.29 -16.70
C THR A 68 -8.70 9.87 -18.09
N LYS A 69 -10.00 9.64 -18.29
CA LYS A 69 -10.53 9.61 -19.66
C LYS A 69 -10.19 10.96 -20.27
N ASN A 70 -9.44 10.94 -21.38
CA ASN A 70 -8.97 12.13 -22.09
C ASN A 70 -10.01 13.25 -21.99
N LYS A 71 -9.58 14.40 -21.47
CA LYS A 71 -10.34 15.66 -21.44
C LYS A 71 -10.56 16.16 -22.87
N GLY A 72 -11.31 15.39 -23.67
CA GLY A 72 -11.90 15.85 -24.90
C GLY A 72 -12.92 16.93 -24.54
N PHE A 73 -12.69 18.13 -25.08
CA PHE A 73 -13.56 19.30 -24.97
C PHE A 73 -15.05 18.87 -24.96
N LEU A 74 -15.79 19.29 -23.93
CA LEU A 74 -17.27 19.26 -23.80
C LEU A 74 -17.95 18.05 -23.12
N ARG A 75 -17.26 17.09 -22.48
CA ARG A 75 -17.95 16.12 -21.60
C ARG A 75 -17.93 16.57 -20.13
N LYS A 76 -19.13 16.76 -19.57
CA LYS A 76 -19.40 16.95 -18.14
C LYS A 76 -18.63 15.92 -17.32
N ASP A 77 -17.93 16.38 -16.27
CA ASP A 77 -17.13 15.55 -15.35
C ASP A 77 -17.99 14.51 -14.60
N ASN A 78 -18.34 13.41 -15.26
CA ASN A 78 -18.86 12.20 -14.63
C ASN A 78 -17.69 11.40 -14.00
N SER A 79 -17.01 12.02 -13.04
CA SER A 79 -16.02 11.33 -12.22
C SER A 79 -16.73 10.33 -11.29
N LEU A 80 -16.02 9.30 -10.85
CA LEU A 80 -16.57 8.33 -9.88
C LEU A 80 -16.99 9.03 -8.57
N ARG A 81 -16.27 10.08 -8.16
CA ARG A 81 -16.66 10.93 -7.03
C ARG A 81 -18.05 11.51 -7.22
N SER A 82 -18.33 12.10 -8.39
CA SER A 82 -19.66 12.65 -8.71
C SER A 82 -20.76 11.58 -8.61
N MET A 83 -20.48 10.32 -8.98
CA MET A 83 -21.43 9.22 -8.84
C MET A 83 -21.73 8.91 -7.36
N TYR A 84 -20.71 8.85 -6.50
CA TYR A 84 -20.90 8.69 -5.06
C TYR A 84 -21.66 9.87 -4.42
N ASP A 85 -21.36 11.10 -4.83
CA ASP A 85 -22.05 12.31 -4.34
C ASP A 85 -23.54 12.31 -4.73
N ILE A 86 -23.86 11.93 -5.98
CA ILE A 86 -25.24 11.79 -6.45
C ILE A 86 -25.96 10.73 -5.62
N LEU A 87 -25.38 9.52 -5.49
CA LEU A 87 -25.98 8.45 -4.68
C LEU A 87 -26.21 8.88 -3.24
N ARG A 88 -25.25 9.56 -2.63
CA ARG A 88 -25.40 10.08 -1.26
C ARG A 88 -26.54 11.08 -1.17
N GLY A 89 -26.69 11.96 -2.16
CA GLY A 89 -27.82 12.88 -2.24
C GLY A 89 -29.17 12.17 -2.40
N ASP A 90 -29.20 11.09 -3.18
CA ASP A 90 -30.40 10.28 -3.40
C ASP A 90 -30.84 9.55 -2.12
N PHE A 91 -29.89 8.93 -1.39
CA PHE A 91 -30.18 8.27 -0.12
C PHE A 91 -30.60 9.24 0.99
N ARG A 92 -30.07 10.48 1.02
CA ARG A 92 -30.57 11.52 1.93
C ARG A 92 -32.03 11.89 1.64
N ARG A 93 -32.38 12.02 0.36
CA ARG A 93 -33.78 12.28 -0.02
C ARG A 93 -34.70 11.11 0.34
N LEU A 94 -34.23 9.87 0.15
CA LEU A 94 -34.97 8.68 0.59
C LEU A 94 -35.18 8.67 2.10
N GLU A 95 -34.15 9.01 2.88
CA GLU A 95 -34.25 9.13 4.34
C GLU A 95 -35.31 10.17 4.73
N ASP A 96 -35.31 11.35 4.09
CA ASP A 96 -36.27 12.42 4.38
C ASP A 96 -37.72 12.04 4.02
N VAL A 97 -37.93 11.37 2.89
CA VAL A 97 -39.26 10.87 2.47
C VAL A 97 -39.76 9.80 3.43
N THR A 98 -38.88 8.86 3.82
CA THR A 98 -39.22 7.76 4.75
C THR A 98 -39.43 8.26 6.18
N ARG A 99 -38.83 9.38 6.57
CA ARG A 99 -39.07 10.02 7.88
C ARG A 99 -40.48 10.61 7.98
N GLN A 100 -41.04 11.05 6.85
CA GLN A 100 -42.38 11.65 6.78
C GLN A 100 -43.49 10.59 6.70
N SER A 101 -43.20 9.41 6.16
CA SER A 101 -44.10 8.25 6.19
C SER A 101 -43.81 7.40 7.43
N THR A 102 -44.73 7.29 8.37
CA THR A 102 -44.55 6.64 9.69
C THR A 102 -44.31 5.11 9.68
N GLY A 103 -43.76 4.52 8.62
CA GLY A 103 -43.77 3.08 8.36
C GLY A 103 -42.45 2.34 8.55
N ASP A 104 -41.33 2.81 7.98
CA ASP A 104 -40.19 1.93 7.75
C ASP A 104 -38.88 2.43 8.37
N ARG A 105 -38.63 2.00 9.61
CA ARG A 105 -37.41 2.32 10.34
C ARG A 105 -36.17 1.66 9.73
N THR A 106 -36.32 0.51 9.06
CA THR A 106 -35.22 -0.24 8.49
C THR A 106 -34.69 0.46 7.25
N ILE A 107 -35.56 0.81 6.30
CA ILE A 107 -35.17 1.53 5.07
C ILE A 107 -34.52 2.88 5.40
N MET A 108 -35.12 3.65 6.33
CA MET A 108 -34.54 4.91 6.79
C MET A 108 -33.14 4.71 7.37
N THR A 109 -32.97 3.70 8.23
CA THR A 109 -31.68 3.40 8.87
C THR A 109 -30.64 2.98 7.84
N VAL A 110 -31.00 2.09 6.91
CA VAL A 110 -30.12 1.62 5.83
C VAL A 110 -29.72 2.78 4.92
N ALA A 111 -30.65 3.63 4.50
CA ALA A 111 -30.36 4.80 3.66
C ALA A 111 -29.36 5.76 4.34
N SER A 112 -29.60 6.09 5.62
CA SER A 112 -28.71 6.96 6.40
C SER A 112 -27.30 6.37 6.54
N GLN A 113 -27.22 5.07 6.82
CA GLN A 113 -25.96 4.35 6.97
C GLN A 113 -25.22 4.17 5.63
N LEU A 114 -25.94 4.01 4.52
CA LEU A 114 -25.34 4.05 3.18
C LEU A 114 -24.72 5.41 2.89
N CYS A 115 -25.31 6.53 3.33
CA CYS A 115 -24.66 7.84 3.19
C CYS A 115 -23.30 7.91 3.90
N GLN A 116 -23.16 7.25 5.06
CA GLN A 116 -21.89 7.16 5.79
C GLN A 116 -20.87 6.30 5.02
N PHE A 117 -21.28 5.13 4.52
CA PHE A 117 -20.44 4.26 3.69
C PHE A 117 -19.93 4.97 2.43
N LEU A 118 -20.81 5.65 1.69
CA LEU A 118 -20.44 6.40 0.49
C LEU A 118 -19.49 7.57 0.82
N THR A 119 -19.61 8.15 2.01
CA THR A 119 -18.67 9.18 2.48
C THR A 119 -17.29 8.59 2.76
N ALA A 120 -17.20 7.43 3.40
CA ALA A 120 -15.93 6.72 3.59
C ALA A 120 -15.26 6.38 2.25
N ARG A 121 -16.04 5.97 1.23
CA ARG A 121 -15.52 5.72 -0.11
C ARG A 121 -14.93 6.97 -0.77
N ILE A 122 -15.59 8.11 -0.66
CA ILE A 122 -15.08 9.39 -1.17
C ILE A 122 -13.76 9.76 -0.49
N GLU A 123 -13.67 9.61 0.83
CA GLU A 123 -12.43 9.87 1.59
C GLU A 123 -11.29 8.93 1.19
N LEU A 124 -11.60 7.66 0.89
CA LEU A 124 -10.60 6.75 0.34
C LEU A 124 -10.17 7.12 -1.09
N ILE A 125 -11.07 7.64 -1.93
CA ILE A 125 -10.68 8.19 -3.25
C ILE A 125 -9.67 9.32 -3.06
N ASP A 126 -9.95 10.28 -2.17
CA ASP A 126 -9.02 11.37 -1.82
C ASP A 126 -7.66 10.82 -1.36
N PHE A 127 -7.68 9.79 -0.52
CA PHE A 127 -6.50 9.13 -0.01
C PHE A 127 -5.67 8.47 -1.13
N TYR A 128 -6.29 7.69 -2.02
CA TYR A 128 -5.59 7.05 -3.15
C TYR A 128 -5.07 8.07 -4.18
N GLU A 129 -5.81 9.13 -4.47
CA GLU A 129 -5.37 10.22 -5.35
C GLU A 129 -4.12 10.91 -4.78
N LYS A 130 -4.12 11.20 -3.48
CA LYS A 130 -2.95 11.75 -2.77
C LYS A 130 -1.76 10.80 -2.78
N MET A 131 -1.99 9.51 -2.51
CA MET A 131 -0.93 8.49 -2.59
C MET A 131 -0.32 8.41 -4.00
N HIS A 132 -1.15 8.42 -5.04
CA HIS A 132 -0.67 8.42 -6.42
C HIS A 132 0.18 9.65 -6.72
N LEU A 133 -0.31 10.84 -6.36
CA LEU A 133 0.41 12.11 -6.56
C LEU A 133 1.78 12.08 -5.86
N MET A 134 1.83 11.65 -4.60
CA MET A 134 3.09 11.48 -3.87
C MET A 134 4.02 10.46 -4.54
N GLY A 135 3.46 9.35 -5.06
CA GLY A 135 4.21 8.31 -5.77
C GLY A 135 4.86 8.80 -7.07
N THR A 136 4.24 9.76 -7.76
CA THR A 136 4.85 10.43 -8.93
C THR A 136 5.88 11.49 -8.53
N GLY A 137 5.85 11.92 -7.27
CA GLY A 137 6.79 12.86 -6.69
C GLY A 137 8.12 12.22 -6.31
N LYS A 138 9.05 13.06 -5.88
CA LYS A 138 10.40 12.67 -5.49
C LYS A 138 10.45 11.95 -4.13
N GLN A 139 9.61 12.35 -3.18
CA GLN A 139 9.63 11.84 -1.82
C GLN A 139 8.22 11.47 -1.33
N MET A 140 8.12 10.27 -0.75
CA MET A 140 6.92 9.81 -0.07
C MET A 140 6.89 10.32 1.36
N LYS A 141 5.73 10.78 1.81
CA LYS A 141 5.48 11.18 3.21
C LYS A 141 4.60 10.12 3.88
N TYR A 142 5.20 8.99 4.26
CA TYR A 142 4.46 7.84 4.77
C TYR A 142 3.71 8.13 6.07
N GLU A 143 4.27 8.98 6.93
CA GLU A 143 3.63 9.37 8.21
C GLU A 143 2.35 10.16 7.97
N GLU A 144 2.36 11.12 7.04
CA GLU A 144 1.17 11.89 6.65
C GLU A 144 0.07 10.99 6.07
N LEU A 145 0.45 9.97 5.28
CA LEU A 145 -0.49 8.99 4.74
C LEU A 145 -1.02 8.06 5.84
N LEU A 146 -0.18 7.65 6.78
CA LEU A 146 -0.59 6.78 7.88
C LEU A 146 -1.63 7.46 8.77
N VAL A 147 -1.36 8.70 9.20
CA VAL A 147 -2.31 9.48 10.01
C VAL A 147 -3.65 9.60 9.28
N GLN A 148 -3.63 9.91 7.98
CA GLN A 148 -4.85 10.05 7.21
C GLN A 148 -5.68 8.76 7.12
N ILE A 149 -5.04 7.59 6.94
CA ILE A 149 -5.81 6.33 6.87
C ILE A 149 -6.29 5.90 8.25
N GLU A 150 -5.53 6.17 9.31
CA GLU A 150 -5.96 5.96 10.70
C GLU A 150 -7.16 6.82 11.06
N ASP A 151 -7.15 8.10 10.67
CA ASP A 151 -8.29 9.01 10.85
C ASP A 151 -9.55 8.50 10.15
N ILE A 152 -9.43 7.95 8.92
CA ILE A 152 -10.57 7.35 8.21
C ILE A 152 -11.09 6.12 8.96
N VAL A 153 -10.19 5.26 9.46
CA VAL A 153 -10.56 4.08 10.25
C VAL A 153 -11.31 4.49 11.50
N ASP A 154 -10.76 5.42 12.28
CA ASP A 154 -11.33 5.85 13.56
C ASP A 154 -12.68 6.56 13.36
N LYS A 155 -12.78 7.42 12.35
CA LYS A 155 -14.01 8.13 11.99
C LYS A 155 -15.16 7.18 11.64
N HIS A 156 -14.86 6.04 11.01
CA HIS A 156 -15.87 5.10 10.52
C HIS A 156 -15.97 3.79 11.30
N ALA A 157 -15.21 3.62 12.38
CA ALA A 157 -15.19 2.39 13.19
C ALA A 157 -16.60 1.99 13.69
N LEU A 158 -17.35 2.98 14.19
CA LEU A 158 -18.71 2.79 14.71
C LEU A 158 -19.81 3.14 13.69
N SER A 159 -19.44 3.54 12.48
CA SER A 159 -20.39 3.91 11.43
C SER A 159 -21.08 2.67 10.84
N PHE A 160 -22.29 2.90 10.31
CA PHE A 160 -23.14 1.94 9.61
C PHE A 160 -23.24 0.51 10.24
N PRO A 161 -23.74 0.39 11.49
CA PRO A 161 -23.79 -0.89 12.22
C PRO A 161 -24.93 -1.84 11.83
N HIS A 162 -25.82 -1.47 10.92
CA HIS A 162 -26.96 -2.30 10.53
C HIS A 162 -26.49 -3.64 9.95
N MET A 163 -27.10 -4.74 10.37
CA MET A 163 -26.60 -6.09 10.07
C MET A 163 -26.51 -6.37 8.57
N VAL A 164 -27.46 -5.86 7.77
CA VAL A 164 -27.45 -6.01 6.30
C VAL A 164 -26.24 -5.35 5.61
N LEU A 165 -25.57 -4.40 6.27
CA LEU A 165 -24.39 -3.69 5.76
C LEU A 165 -23.07 -4.30 6.25
N THR A 166 -23.11 -5.34 7.08
CA THR A 166 -21.93 -5.96 7.70
C THR A 166 -20.89 -6.39 6.67
N SER A 167 -21.32 -6.91 5.52
CA SER A 167 -20.44 -7.44 4.47
C SER A 167 -19.66 -6.34 3.76
N ILE A 168 -20.31 -5.23 3.40
CA ILE A 168 -19.61 -4.07 2.81
C ILE A 168 -18.77 -3.32 3.85
N LYS A 169 -19.20 -3.30 5.12
CA LYS A 169 -18.40 -2.78 6.23
C LYS A 169 -17.11 -3.57 6.39
N ALA A 170 -17.20 -4.90 6.43
CA ALA A 170 -16.04 -5.79 6.54
C ALA A 170 -15.06 -5.59 5.38
N ALA A 171 -15.55 -5.45 4.14
CA ALA A 171 -14.70 -5.17 2.98
C ALA A 171 -13.96 -3.82 3.09
N LEU A 172 -14.66 -2.76 3.49
CA LEU A 172 -14.07 -1.44 3.75
C LEU A 172 -13.01 -1.52 4.87
N SER A 173 -13.32 -2.17 5.99
CA SER A 173 -12.38 -2.34 7.11
C SER A 173 -11.13 -3.09 6.70
N LEU A 174 -11.26 -4.20 5.96
CA LEU A 174 -10.12 -4.95 5.44
C LEU A 174 -9.22 -4.06 4.58
N GLU A 175 -9.80 -3.29 3.66
CA GLU A 175 -9.05 -2.37 2.80
C GLU A 175 -8.25 -1.34 3.61
N CYS A 176 -8.89 -0.64 4.53
CA CYS A 176 -8.24 0.38 5.36
C CYS A 176 -7.16 -0.22 6.26
N GLU A 177 -7.44 -1.36 6.90
CA GLU A 177 -6.48 -2.02 7.78
C GLU A 177 -5.26 -2.54 7.02
N ILE A 178 -5.42 -3.06 5.79
CA ILE A 178 -4.30 -3.45 4.94
C ILE A 178 -3.39 -2.25 4.65
N LEU A 179 -3.98 -1.13 4.24
CA LEU A 179 -3.24 0.11 3.96
C LEU A 179 -2.48 0.59 5.20
N ALA A 180 -3.14 0.64 6.35
CA ALA A 180 -2.53 1.08 7.61
C ALA A 180 -1.37 0.15 8.03
N HIS A 181 -1.54 -1.17 7.96
CA HIS A 181 -0.47 -2.12 8.25
C HIS A 181 0.72 -1.98 7.29
N LEU A 182 0.47 -1.81 5.99
CA LEU A 182 1.55 -1.63 5.01
C LEU A 182 2.32 -0.32 5.25
N LEU A 183 1.63 0.79 5.52
CA LEU A 183 2.26 2.09 5.80
C LEU A 183 3.04 2.07 7.11
N ARG A 184 2.50 1.46 8.18
CA ARG A 184 3.25 1.24 9.43
C ARG A 184 4.49 0.40 9.20
N ALA A 185 4.38 -0.71 8.47
CA ALA A 185 5.54 -1.53 8.13
C ALA A 185 6.65 -0.72 7.45
N GLN A 186 6.28 0.16 6.51
CA GLN A 186 7.25 1.02 5.84
C GLN A 186 7.95 1.99 6.81
N LEU A 187 7.22 2.64 7.70
CA LEU A 187 7.80 3.55 8.71
C LEU A 187 8.73 2.80 9.68
N GLU A 188 8.30 1.65 10.18
CA GLU A 188 9.13 0.83 11.08
C GLU A 188 10.41 0.33 10.38
N MET A 189 10.34 0.04 9.08
CA MET A 189 11.54 -0.29 8.28
C MET A 189 12.50 0.89 8.16
N GLN A 190 12.00 2.12 8.03
CA GLN A 190 12.83 3.34 7.99
C GLN A 190 13.55 3.62 9.32
N LEU A 191 13.03 3.09 10.42
CA LEU A 191 13.64 3.12 11.75
C LEU A 191 14.44 1.85 12.07
N TRP A 192 14.55 0.92 11.12
CA TRP A 192 15.25 -0.35 11.24
C TRP A 192 14.77 -1.22 12.41
N ARG A 193 13.45 -1.21 12.69
CA ARG A 193 12.79 -2.00 13.75
C ARG A 193 12.24 -3.31 13.20
N PHE A 194 12.98 -4.40 13.40
CA PHE A 194 12.68 -5.70 12.78
C PHE A 194 11.34 -6.29 13.18
N LEU A 195 11.09 -6.48 14.48
CA LEU A 195 9.89 -7.19 14.95
C LEU A 195 8.61 -6.43 14.61
N GLN A 196 8.62 -5.12 14.80
CA GLN A 196 7.51 -4.23 14.50
C GLN A 196 7.20 -4.28 13.00
N SER A 197 8.21 -4.12 12.14
CA SER A 197 8.05 -4.25 10.68
C SER A 197 7.46 -5.61 10.29
N LEU A 198 7.97 -6.71 10.88
CA LEU A 198 7.51 -8.07 10.61
C LEU A 198 6.04 -8.28 11.01
N MET A 199 5.67 -7.84 12.22
CA MET A 199 4.30 -7.95 12.72
C MET A 199 3.31 -7.17 11.84
N GLN A 200 3.69 -5.97 11.40
CA GLN A 200 2.86 -5.16 10.51
C GLN A 200 2.69 -5.82 9.12
N LEU A 201 3.77 -6.33 8.53
CA LEU A 201 3.70 -7.08 7.26
C LEU A 201 2.86 -8.35 7.36
N HIS A 202 2.97 -9.07 8.48
CA HIS A 202 2.12 -10.23 8.76
C HIS A 202 0.65 -9.82 8.93
N GLY A 203 0.38 -8.73 9.65
CA GLY A 203 -0.96 -8.15 9.82
C GLY A 203 -1.62 -7.81 8.49
N ALA A 204 -0.88 -7.18 7.56
CA ALA A 204 -1.34 -6.92 6.20
C ALA A 204 -1.59 -8.22 5.42
N HIS A 205 -0.68 -9.19 5.50
CA HIS A 205 -0.84 -10.47 4.80
C HIS A 205 -2.10 -11.23 5.23
N THR A 206 -2.35 -11.32 6.54
CA THR A 206 -3.52 -12.01 7.10
C THR A 206 -4.82 -11.40 6.59
N ARG A 207 -4.90 -10.07 6.51
CA ARG A 207 -6.08 -9.35 6.00
C ARG A 207 -6.26 -9.47 4.49
N ILE A 208 -5.17 -9.38 3.73
CA ILE A 208 -5.20 -9.64 2.28
C ILE A 208 -5.75 -11.04 2.01
N THR A 209 -5.28 -12.05 2.73
CA THR A 209 -5.75 -13.43 2.57
C THR A 209 -7.20 -13.60 3.05
N ALA A 210 -7.62 -12.88 4.11
CA ALA A 210 -9.01 -12.85 4.53
C ALA A 210 -9.92 -12.25 3.44
N TRP A 211 -9.52 -11.14 2.83
CA TRP A 211 -10.24 -10.53 1.72
C TRP A 211 -10.24 -11.43 0.48
N GLU A 212 -9.11 -12.03 0.11
CA GLU A 212 -9.01 -12.97 -1.01
C GLU A 212 -10.03 -14.10 -0.91
N ARG A 213 -10.20 -14.68 0.29
CA ARG A 213 -11.18 -15.74 0.57
C ARG A 213 -12.63 -15.31 0.30
N THR A 214 -12.97 -14.03 0.43
CA THR A 214 -14.32 -13.55 0.10
C THR A 214 -14.53 -13.39 -1.41
N LEU A 215 -13.46 -13.24 -2.20
CA LEU A 215 -13.53 -13.13 -3.66
C LEU A 215 -13.71 -14.48 -4.35
N HIS A 216 -13.29 -15.57 -3.70
CA HIS A 216 -13.44 -16.94 -4.17
C HIS A 216 -14.89 -17.45 -4.06
N SER A 217 -15.84 -16.89 -4.82
CA SER A 217 -17.15 -17.50 -5.03
C SER A 217 -16.99 -18.76 -5.90
N LYS A 218 -17.41 -19.93 -5.38
CA LYS A 218 -17.24 -21.26 -6.00
C LYS A 218 -17.92 -21.41 -7.38
N ASP A 219 -18.84 -20.52 -7.75
CA ASP A 219 -19.75 -20.72 -8.89
C ASP A 219 -19.37 -19.96 -10.16
N SER A 220 -18.50 -18.96 -10.09
CA SER A 220 -18.16 -18.09 -11.24
C SER A 220 -17.01 -18.62 -12.10
N TRP A 221 -16.33 -19.71 -11.69
CA TRP A 221 -15.03 -20.10 -12.26
C TRP A 221 -15.04 -21.38 -13.10
N LYS A 222 -16.19 -22.08 -13.19
CA LYS A 222 -16.26 -23.40 -13.83
C LYS A 222 -16.50 -23.38 -15.35
N LEU A 223 -16.61 -22.21 -16.01
CA LEU A 223 -17.10 -22.14 -17.40
C LEU A 223 -16.13 -21.60 -18.47
N ALA A 224 -14.84 -21.41 -18.21
CA ALA A 224 -13.93 -20.97 -19.27
C ALA A 224 -12.56 -21.67 -19.27
N PRO A 225 -12.41 -22.83 -19.94
CA PRO A 225 -11.11 -23.47 -20.12
C PRO A 225 -10.18 -22.73 -21.10
N PHE A 226 -10.69 -21.74 -21.85
CA PHE A 226 -9.97 -21.13 -22.98
C PHE A 226 -9.75 -19.61 -22.88
N LEU A 227 -10.27 -18.94 -21.85
CA LEU A 227 -9.95 -17.54 -21.55
C LEU A 227 -9.02 -17.50 -20.33
N LYS A 228 -7.70 -17.55 -20.60
CA LYS A 228 -6.70 -17.24 -19.57
C LYS A 228 -6.90 -15.80 -19.09
N SER A 229 -7.47 -15.67 -17.91
CA SER A 229 -7.22 -14.68 -16.85
C SER A 229 -8.51 -14.16 -16.25
N SER A 230 -9.02 -14.86 -15.22
CA SER A 230 -9.76 -14.18 -14.16
C SER A 230 -8.74 -13.30 -13.44
N GLN A 231 -8.57 -12.07 -13.92
CA GLN A 231 -7.68 -11.11 -13.29
C GLN A 231 -8.37 -10.64 -12.02
N LEU A 232 -7.68 -10.78 -10.88
CA LEU A 232 -8.09 -10.13 -9.65
C LEU A 232 -8.34 -8.62 -9.93
N PRO A 233 -9.25 -7.96 -9.21
CA PRO A 233 -9.53 -6.53 -9.40
C PRO A 233 -8.26 -5.66 -9.29
N ALA A 234 -8.24 -4.53 -9.98
CA ALA A 234 -7.04 -3.68 -10.10
C ALA A 234 -6.51 -3.22 -8.73
N LEU A 235 -7.38 -2.77 -7.83
CA LEU A 235 -7.00 -2.34 -6.49
C LEU A 235 -6.38 -3.50 -5.70
N PHE A 236 -7.01 -4.68 -5.72
CA PHE A 236 -6.52 -5.85 -4.99
C PHE A 236 -5.14 -6.30 -5.52
N GLN A 237 -4.96 -6.32 -6.84
CA GLN A 237 -3.65 -6.58 -7.45
C GLN A 237 -2.60 -5.56 -7.04
N TRP A 238 -2.97 -4.29 -6.93
CA TRP A 238 -2.05 -3.24 -6.50
C TRP A 238 -1.61 -3.44 -5.04
N LEU A 239 -2.55 -3.77 -4.14
CA LEU A 239 -2.23 -4.09 -2.74
C LEU A 239 -1.27 -5.29 -2.62
N LEU A 240 -1.47 -6.33 -3.44
CA LEU A 240 -0.54 -7.48 -3.52
C LEU A 240 0.86 -7.04 -3.96
N LYS A 241 0.96 -6.18 -4.98
CA LYS A 241 2.24 -5.64 -5.47
C LYS A 241 2.92 -4.76 -4.42
N LEU A 242 2.16 -3.93 -3.70
CA LEU A 242 2.68 -3.11 -2.61
C LEU A 242 3.25 -3.97 -1.49
N LYS A 243 2.50 -4.98 -1.03
CA LYS A 243 2.98 -5.95 -0.05
C LYS A 243 4.27 -6.63 -0.51
N ALA A 244 4.31 -7.11 -1.76
CA ALA A 244 5.48 -7.81 -2.29
C ALA A 244 6.73 -6.91 -2.35
N ALA A 245 6.57 -5.63 -2.74
CA ALA A 245 7.65 -4.65 -2.73
C ALA A 245 8.19 -4.42 -1.31
N PHE A 246 7.31 -4.23 -0.32
CA PHE A 246 7.72 -4.05 1.07
C PHE A 246 8.37 -5.30 1.68
N VAL A 247 7.90 -6.50 1.33
CA VAL A 247 8.58 -7.75 1.72
C VAL A 247 9.97 -7.87 1.10
N SER A 248 10.14 -7.46 -0.16
CA SER A 248 11.45 -7.46 -0.82
C SER A 248 12.41 -6.48 -0.15
N LYS A 249 11.93 -5.27 0.21
CA LYS A 249 12.69 -4.27 0.98
C LYS A 249 13.06 -4.78 2.38
N PHE A 250 12.09 -5.29 3.13
CA PHE A 250 12.27 -5.89 4.46
C PHE A 250 13.37 -6.95 4.44
N SER A 251 13.34 -7.83 3.44
CA SER A 251 14.30 -8.94 3.34
C SER A 251 15.73 -8.49 3.10
N LEU A 252 15.92 -7.33 2.45
CA LEU A 252 17.23 -6.70 2.29
C LEU A 252 17.67 -5.97 3.57
N TYR A 253 16.78 -5.16 4.16
CA TYR A 253 17.07 -4.33 5.34
C TYR A 253 17.41 -5.17 6.57
N PHE A 254 16.80 -6.34 6.68
CA PHE A 254 17.01 -7.27 7.78
C PHE A 254 17.73 -8.55 7.33
N PHE A 255 18.47 -8.50 6.22
CA PHE A 255 19.19 -9.65 5.66
C PHE A 255 20.01 -10.38 6.73
N THR A 256 20.81 -9.64 7.51
CA THR A 256 21.68 -10.20 8.55
C THR A 256 20.87 -10.89 9.65
N THR A 257 19.81 -10.24 10.15
CA THR A 257 18.91 -10.81 11.16
C THR A 257 18.23 -12.09 10.65
N LEU A 258 17.72 -12.07 9.42
CA LEU A 258 17.08 -13.22 8.79
C LEU A 258 18.08 -14.37 8.58
N ALA A 259 19.30 -14.08 8.12
CA ALA A 259 20.35 -15.08 7.90
C ALA A 259 20.78 -15.80 9.18
N GLN A 260 20.72 -15.12 10.33
CA GLN A 260 21.03 -15.71 11.64
C GLN A 260 19.91 -16.63 12.15
N GLN A 261 18.67 -16.39 11.72
CA GLN A 261 17.47 -17.07 12.24
C GLN A 261 16.89 -18.10 11.27
N THR A 262 17.37 -18.14 10.03
CA THR A 262 16.79 -18.94 8.95
C THR A 262 17.86 -19.81 8.29
N PRO A 263 17.62 -21.12 8.08
CA PRO A 263 18.53 -21.97 7.33
C PRO A 263 18.82 -21.42 5.92
N LEU A 264 20.03 -21.64 5.41
CA LEU A 264 20.47 -21.10 4.11
C LEU A 264 19.56 -21.49 2.93
N GLN A 265 18.99 -22.70 2.94
CA GLN A 265 18.04 -23.14 1.90
C GLN A 265 16.72 -22.36 1.95
N GLU A 266 16.19 -22.12 3.15
CA GLU A 266 14.97 -21.33 3.34
C GLU A 266 15.20 -19.86 2.97
N MET A 267 16.38 -19.31 3.29
CA MET A 267 16.79 -17.99 2.83
C MET A 267 16.79 -17.89 1.30
N LYS A 268 17.40 -18.85 0.60
CA LYS A 268 17.39 -18.88 -0.88
C LYS A 268 15.97 -18.99 -1.45
N ASN A 269 15.10 -19.78 -0.80
CA ASN A 269 13.70 -19.90 -1.19
C ASN A 269 12.89 -18.61 -0.93
N LEU A 270 13.24 -17.87 0.11
CA LEU A 270 12.63 -16.57 0.40
C LEU A 270 12.93 -15.57 -0.73
N TYR A 271 14.18 -15.50 -1.19
CA TYR A 271 14.58 -14.60 -2.28
C TYR A 271 14.00 -14.97 -3.64
N SER A 272 13.94 -16.27 -3.96
CA SER A 272 13.41 -16.71 -5.27
C SER A 272 11.92 -16.45 -5.44
N ARG A 273 11.18 -16.23 -4.35
CA ARG A 273 9.75 -15.90 -4.34
C ARG A 273 9.46 -14.41 -4.27
N GLN A 274 10.47 -13.57 -4.12
CA GLN A 274 10.30 -12.12 -4.02
C GLN A 274 10.01 -11.49 -5.38
N SER A 275 9.28 -10.37 -5.36
CA SER A 275 9.06 -9.56 -6.56
C SER A 275 10.34 -8.91 -7.07
N SER A 276 11.37 -8.76 -6.24
CA SER A 276 12.67 -8.21 -6.61
C SER A 276 13.78 -8.80 -5.76
N ASP A 277 14.71 -9.53 -6.38
CA ASP A 277 15.89 -10.07 -5.71
C ASP A 277 17.01 -9.01 -5.66
N TYR A 278 16.93 -8.13 -4.66
CA TYR A 278 17.94 -7.09 -4.47
C TYR A 278 19.31 -7.65 -4.12
N TYR A 279 19.36 -8.77 -3.39
CA TYR A 279 20.61 -9.42 -3.03
C TYR A 279 21.37 -9.86 -4.28
N HIS A 280 20.71 -10.59 -5.19
CA HIS A 280 21.31 -11.02 -6.44
C HIS A 280 21.70 -9.84 -7.34
N LYS A 281 20.88 -8.79 -7.38
CA LYS A 281 21.18 -7.57 -8.14
C LYS A 281 22.46 -6.89 -7.65
N ILE A 282 22.62 -6.75 -6.33
CA ILE A 282 23.83 -6.19 -5.71
C ILE A 282 25.03 -7.09 -5.97
N GLN A 283 24.90 -8.40 -5.75
CA GLN A 283 25.96 -9.37 -6.01
C GLN A 283 26.43 -9.35 -7.47
N SER A 284 25.49 -9.26 -8.41
CA SER A 284 25.78 -9.22 -9.85
C SER A 284 26.49 -7.93 -10.23
N PHE A 285 26.08 -6.79 -9.68
CA PHE A 285 26.76 -5.52 -9.89
C PHE A 285 28.19 -5.56 -9.33
N GLN A 286 28.35 -5.99 -8.07
CA GLN A 286 29.64 -6.08 -7.39
C GLN A 286 30.64 -6.91 -8.23
N ARG A 287 30.24 -8.11 -8.68
CA ARG A 287 31.10 -8.99 -9.49
C ARG A 287 31.39 -8.44 -10.88
N ARG A 288 30.39 -7.84 -11.53
CA ARG A 288 30.52 -7.37 -12.91
C ARG A 288 31.45 -6.17 -13.05
N TYR A 289 31.47 -5.31 -12.05
CA TYR A 289 32.20 -4.04 -12.08
C TYR A 289 33.33 -3.96 -11.06
N ASP A 290 33.63 -5.09 -10.41
CA ASP A 290 34.69 -5.23 -9.41
C ASP A 290 34.60 -4.17 -8.31
N ALA A 291 33.39 -3.92 -7.82
CA ALA A 291 33.21 -3.05 -6.66
C ALA A 291 33.75 -3.77 -5.43
N THR A 292 34.49 -3.07 -4.57
CA THR A 292 35.03 -3.62 -3.32
C THR A 292 33.90 -4.03 -2.39
N ALA A 293 32.87 -3.19 -2.25
CA ALA A 293 31.69 -3.47 -1.44
C ALA A 293 30.47 -2.66 -1.88
N VAL A 294 29.29 -3.20 -1.64
CA VAL A 294 28.01 -2.48 -1.69
C VAL A 294 27.33 -2.64 -0.33
N MET A 295 26.96 -1.52 0.28
CA MET A 295 26.47 -1.44 1.65
C MET A 295 25.19 -0.61 1.77
N LEU A 296 24.39 -0.95 2.78
CA LEU A 296 23.37 -0.06 3.33
C LEU A 296 23.82 0.36 4.72
N VAL A 297 23.87 1.66 4.96
CA VAL A 297 24.27 2.24 6.24
C VAL A 297 23.09 2.97 6.87
N PHE A 298 22.79 2.60 8.11
CA PHE A 298 21.75 3.20 8.94
C PHE A 298 22.33 4.28 9.84
N ASP A 299 21.58 5.37 9.98
CA ASP A 299 21.85 6.47 10.90
C ASP A 299 20.89 6.44 12.09
N ALA A 300 21.42 6.01 13.24
CA ALA A 300 20.73 5.93 14.52
C ALA A 300 20.80 7.22 15.36
N HIS A 301 21.39 8.32 14.84
CA HIS A 301 21.45 9.57 15.59
C HIS A 301 20.05 10.03 16.02
N GLN A 302 19.94 10.47 17.28
CA GLN A 302 18.68 10.96 17.88
C GLN A 302 17.59 9.87 18.04
N LEU A 303 17.94 8.59 17.92
CA LEU A 303 17.06 7.48 18.31
C LEU A 303 17.50 6.96 19.68
N GLU A 304 16.92 7.53 20.73
CA GLU A 304 17.25 7.18 22.13
C GLU A 304 16.86 5.75 22.50
N ASP A 305 15.89 5.16 21.79
CA ASP A 305 15.35 3.82 22.01
C ASP A 305 15.96 2.75 21.09
N PHE A 306 16.96 3.11 20.27
CA PHE A 306 17.53 2.19 19.30
C PHE A 306 18.53 1.22 19.93
N ALA A 307 18.15 -0.07 19.96
CA ALA A 307 19.01 -1.16 20.46
C ALA A 307 19.59 -2.05 19.35
N GLY A 308 19.33 -1.75 18.07
CA GLY A 308 19.70 -2.61 16.94
C GLY A 308 18.54 -3.42 16.34
N PRO A 309 18.76 -4.10 15.20
CA PRO A 309 17.72 -4.73 14.37
C PRO A 309 17.23 -6.09 14.89
N GLY A 310 17.56 -6.46 16.13
CA GLY A 310 17.21 -7.73 16.76
C GLY A 310 16.06 -7.60 17.76
N TYR A 311 15.62 -8.75 18.29
CA TYR A 311 14.73 -8.71 19.46
C TYR A 311 15.52 -8.27 20.69
N HIS A 312 15.02 -7.23 21.35
CA HIS A 312 15.53 -6.75 22.62
C HIS A 312 14.41 -6.83 23.66
N HIS A 313 14.74 -7.34 24.84
CA HIS A 313 13.77 -7.43 25.92
C HIS A 313 13.32 -6.02 26.34
N PRO A 314 12.00 -5.74 26.48
CA PRO A 314 11.51 -4.37 26.75
C PRO A 314 12.03 -3.73 28.03
N GLN A 315 12.46 -4.55 29.00
CA GLN A 315 13.03 -4.08 30.28
C GLN A 315 14.55 -3.94 30.24
N LYS A 316 15.22 -4.31 29.14
CA LYS A 316 16.67 -4.12 29.01
C LYS A 316 16.93 -2.65 28.71
N PRO A 317 17.71 -1.93 29.54
CA PRO A 317 18.07 -0.55 29.26
C PRO A 317 18.84 -0.48 27.94
N VAL A 318 18.49 0.51 27.11
CA VAL A 318 19.23 0.83 25.88
C VAL A 318 20.43 1.67 26.29
N GLU A 319 21.63 1.22 25.93
CA GLU A 319 22.84 2.00 26.14
C GLU A 319 22.90 3.13 25.09
N PRO A 320 23.15 4.38 25.49
CA PRO A 320 23.21 5.49 24.54
C PRO A 320 24.42 5.30 23.60
N LEU A 321 24.15 5.35 22.29
CA LEU A 321 25.20 5.27 21.26
C LEU A 321 26.08 6.52 21.29
N GLN A 322 27.38 6.36 21.08
CA GLN A 322 28.36 7.46 21.02
C GLN A 322 28.94 7.60 19.61
N ASP A 323 28.96 8.84 19.09
CA ASP A 323 29.62 9.26 17.85
C ASP A 323 29.51 8.26 16.66
N LEU A 324 30.56 7.47 16.41
CA LEU A 324 30.65 6.52 15.30
C LEU A 324 29.68 5.33 15.44
N ASP A 325 29.31 4.96 16.68
CA ASP A 325 28.42 3.83 16.96
C ASP A 325 26.97 4.12 16.52
N CYS A 326 26.64 5.38 16.27
CA CYS A 326 25.37 5.79 15.69
C CYS A 326 25.22 5.35 14.23
N TYR A 327 26.29 4.97 13.54
CA TYR A 327 26.23 4.48 12.17
C TYR A 327 26.46 2.98 12.09
N SER A 328 25.46 2.26 11.59
CA SER A 328 25.47 0.79 11.53
C SER A 328 25.34 0.27 10.10
N ILE A 329 26.08 -0.77 9.76
CA ILE A 329 25.94 -1.48 8.48
C ILE A 329 24.71 -2.38 8.56
N MET A 330 23.63 -2.02 7.85
CA MET A 330 22.42 -2.85 7.76
C MET A 330 22.65 -4.08 6.88
N PHE A 331 23.34 -3.85 5.78
CA PHE A 331 23.64 -4.83 4.75
C PHE A 331 25.02 -4.55 4.17
N SER A 332 25.78 -5.60 3.87
CA SER A 332 27.01 -5.48 3.10
C SER A 332 27.26 -6.71 2.25
N TYR A 333 27.70 -6.48 1.02
CA TYR A 333 28.22 -7.52 0.15
C TYR A 333 29.53 -7.05 -0.53
N PRO A 334 30.65 -7.75 -0.30
CA PRO A 334 30.83 -8.88 0.61
C PRO A 334 30.75 -8.44 2.09
N VAL A 335 30.50 -9.38 3.01
CA VAL A 335 30.18 -9.13 4.43
C VAL A 335 31.25 -8.34 5.21
N LYS A 336 32.51 -8.34 4.75
CA LYS A 336 33.66 -7.74 5.47
C LYS A 336 33.98 -6.32 4.95
N ALA A 337 33.20 -5.32 5.35
CA ALA A 337 33.39 -3.93 4.89
C ALA A 337 33.54 -2.88 6.02
N GLN A 338 33.74 -3.30 7.26
CA GLN A 338 33.81 -2.39 8.43
C GLN A 338 34.96 -1.36 8.35
N SER A 339 36.07 -1.71 7.70
CA SER A 339 37.22 -0.81 7.51
C SER A 339 36.89 0.49 6.76
N HIS A 340 35.79 0.51 6.01
CA HIS A 340 35.35 1.66 5.23
C HIS A 340 34.51 2.67 6.03
N MET A 341 33.98 2.29 7.19
CA MET A 341 33.04 3.10 7.96
C MET A 341 33.54 4.50 8.31
N PRO A 342 34.80 4.73 8.72
CA PRO A 342 35.27 6.08 9.07
C PRO A 342 35.12 7.09 7.92
N ASN A 343 35.45 6.69 6.68
CA ASN A 343 35.27 7.54 5.51
C ASN A 343 33.80 7.70 5.14
N ILE A 344 33.00 6.65 5.30
CA ILE A 344 31.57 6.69 5.00
C ILE A 344 30.86 7.69 5.92
N VAL A 345 31.08 7.57 7.23
CA VAL A 345 30.52 8.46 8.24
C VAL A 345 30.94 9.91 7.98
N LYS A 346 32.22 10.12 7.68
CA LYS A 346 32.73 11.44 7.30
C LYS A 346 31.93 12.03 6.13
N VAL A 347 31.74 11.28 5.04
CA VAL A 347 31.00 11.76 3.86
C VAL A 347 29.53 12.01 4.18
N ILE A 348 28.88 11.11 4.91
CA ILE A 348 27.48 11.27 5.32
C ILE A 348 27.32 12.58 6.11
N THR A 349 28.24 12.87 7.02
CA THR A 349 28.21 14.06 7.87
C THR A 349 28.53 15.33 7.07
N GLU A 350 29.63 15.36 6.32
CA GLU A 350 30.10 16.54 5.59
C GLU A 350 29.23 16.88 4.37
N ARG A 351 28.54 15.89 3.80
CA ARG A 351 27.73 16.03 2.56
C ARG A 351 26.25 15.74 2.81
N ALA A 352 25.78 15.85 4.04
CA ALA A 352 24.40 15.54 4.44
C ALA A 352 23.35 16.28 3.59
N SER A 353 23.55 17.56 3.31
CA SER A 353 22.63 18.37 2.49
C SER A 353 22.56 17.90 1.04
N GLU A 354 23.64 17.33 0.50
CA GLU A 354 23.67 16.76 -0.84
C GLU A 354 22.98 15.40 -0.87
N LEU A 355 23.21 14.57 0.15
CA LEU A 355 22.55 13.27 0.28
C LEU A 355 21.04 13.41 0.52
N ALA A 356 20.61 14.46 1.22
CA ALA A 356 19.20 14.78 1.42
C ALA A 356 18.49 15.19 0.11
N ALA A 357 19.24 15.61 -0.91
CA ALA A 357 18.67 15.92 -2.21
C ALA A 357 18.29 14.64 -2.96
N VAL A 358 17.00 14.49 -3.27
CA VAL A 358 16.51 13.30 -3.98
C VAL A 358 17.15 13.17 -5.36
N ASP A 359 17.49 11.93 -5.72
CA ASP A 359 18.15 11.54 -6.97
C ASP A 359 19.54 12.13 -7.16
N ARG A 360 20.17 12.60 -6.08
CA ARG A 360 21.58 12.96 -6.07
C ARG A 360 22.43 11.74 -5.73
N VAL A 361 23.54 11.63 -6.46
CA VAL A 361 24.62 10.68 -6.18
C VAL A 361 25.85 11.47 -5.80
N VAL A 362 26.42 11.17 -4.64
CA VAL A 362 27.62 11.82 -4.12
C VAL A 362 28.82 10.92 -4.37
N PHE A 363 29.85 11.45 -5.02
CA PHE A 363 31.13 10.78 -5.22
C PHE A 363 32.17 11.38 -4.28
N TYR A 364 32.92 10.52 -3.60
CA TYR A 364 34.04 10.92 -2.74
C TYR A 364 35.23 10.01 -2.97
N PHE A 365 36.39 10.57 -3.26
CA PHE A 365 37.64 9.82 -3.36
C PHE A 365 38.52 10.13 -2.14
N SER A 366 38.93 9.09 -1.40
CA SER A 366 39.92 9.19 -0.33
C SER A 366 41.32 9.01 -0.93
N PRO A 367 42.16 10.06 -1.01
CA PRO A 367 43.53 9.92 -1.52
C PRO A 367 44.42 9.09 -0.61
N ARG A 368 44.10 9.02 0.69
CA ARG A 368 44.86 8.23 1.67
C ARG A 368 44.68 6.73 1.41
N ASP A 369 43.44 6.31 1.23
CA ASP A 369 43.10 4.88 1.12
C ASP A 369 42.95 4.43 -0.34
N GLN A 370 43.08 5.36 -1.30
CA GLN A 370 42.87 5.15 -2.74
C GLN A 370 41.48 4.58 -3.09
N ASN A 371 40.49 4.81 -2.23
CA ASN A 371 39.13 4.32 -2.41
C ASN A 371 38.19 5.41 -2.94
N THR A 372 37.27 5.05 -3.85
CA THR A 372 36.10 5.87 -4.20
C THR A 372 34.84 5.34 -3.54
N TYR A 373 34.08 6.24 -2.93
CA TYR A 373 32.79 6.01 -2.32
C TYR A 373 31.71 6.72 -3.14
N VAL A 374 30.65 5.99 -3.48
CA VAL A 374 29.53 6.49 -4.26
C VAL A 374 28.25 6.28 -3.46
N MET A 375 27.54 7.36 -3.14
CA MET A 375 26.48 7.34 -2.14
C MET A 375 25.17 7.95 -2.64
N SER A 376 24.04 7.41 -2.17
CA SER A 376 22.72 8.03 -2.35
C SER A 376 21.81 7.68 -1.18
N SER A 377 20.98 8.63 -0.75
CA SER A 377 19.97 8.41 0.28
C SER A 377 18.81 7.58 -0.27
N ILE A 378 18.42 6.52 0.43
CA ILE A 378 17.23 5.72 0.12
C ILE A 378 16.06 6.22 0.95
N ASP A 379 16.23 6.21 2.26
CA ASP A 379 15.29 6.68 3.27
C ASP A 379 15.97 7.75 4.13
N PRO A 380 15.21 8.52 4.96
CA PRO A 380 15.79 9.58 5.78
C PRO A 380 17.01 9.16 6.61
N ARG A 381 17.07 7.88 7.01
CA ARG A 381 18.15 7.31 7.85
C ARG A 381 18.94 6.19 7.16
N VAL A 382 18.73 5.94 5.86
CA VAL A 382 19.38 4.82 5.16
C VAL A 382 20.11 5.34 3.92
N THR A 383 21.42 5.11 3.89
CA THR A 383 22.28 5.48 2.76
C THR A 383 22.80 4.25 2.04
N LEU A 384 22.63 4.20 0.72
CA LEU A 384 23.30 3.24 -0.16
C LEU A 384 24.75 3.71 -0.38
N VAL A 385 25.71 2.78 -0.25
CA VAL A 385 27.12 3.05 -0.47
C VAL A 385 27.72 2.00 -1.40
N VAL A 386 28.44 2.42 -2.44
CA VAL A 386 29.26 1.58 -3.30
C VAL A 386 30.71 2.01 -3.14
N VAL A 387 31.61 1.05 -2.92
CA VAL A 387 33.05 1.29 -2.72
C VAL A 387 33.84 0.66 -3.85
N PHE A 388 34.84 1.39 -4.34
CA PHE A 388 35.85 0.91 -5.27
C PHE A 388 37.23 1.20 -4.71
N ASP A 389 38.19 0.32 -4.97
CA ASP A 389 39.61 0.40 -4.62
C ASP A 389 40.45 1.20 -5.63
N SER A 390 39.77 2.03 -6.42
CA SER A 390 40.36 2.86 -7.45
C SER A 390 39.55 4.14 -7.60
N LYS A 391 40.20 5.18 -8.12
CA LYS A 391 39.54 6.44 -8.44
C LYS A 391 38.51 6.25 -9.54
N LYS A 392 37.23 6.48 -9.24
CA LYS A 392 36.13 6.50 -10.23
C LYS A 392 35.70 7.92 -10.58
N ALA A 393 35.32 8.13 -11.83
CA ALA A 393 34.83 9.41 -12.30
C ALA A 393 33.30 9.48 -12.24
N GLU A 394 32.74 10.66 -11.94
CA GLU A 394 31.29 10.90 -11.93
C GLU A 394 30.60 10.63 -13.28
N LYS A 395 31.38 10.66 -14.37
CA LYS A 395 30.91 10.38 -15.74
C LYS A 395 30.63 8.89 -15.99
N GLU A 396 30.98 7.99 -15.07
CA GLU A 396 30.73 6.55 -15.18
C GLU A 396 29.24 6.23 -14.97
N SER A 397 28.46 6.39 -16.04
CA SER A 397 27.00 6.32 -16.02
C SER A 397 26.46 4.99 -15.48
N TYR A 398 27.17 3.87 -15.64
CA TYR A 398 26.71 2.57 -15.12
C TYR A 398 26.65 2.53 -13.58
N ILE A 399 27.56 3.23 -12.88
CA ILE A 399 27.55 3.31 -11.41
C ILE A 399 26.37 4.15 -10.97
N THR A 400 26.25 5.35 -11.54
CA THR A 400 25.17 6.29 -11.23
C THR A 400 23.80 5.68 -11.51
N ASN A 401 23.64 5.00 -12.66
CA ASN A 401 22.40 4.31 -13.02
C ASN A 401 22.06 3.19 -12.03
N PHE A 402 23.04 2.39 -11.61
CA PHE A 402 22.81 1.33 -10.61
C PHE A 402 22.37 1.91 -9.27
N VAL A 403 23.09 2.92 -8.76
CA VAL A 403 22.81 3.56 -7.46
C VAL A 403 21.43 4.21 -7.48
N LEU A 404 21.10 4.96 -8.53
CA LEU A 404 19.79 5.62 -8.67
C LEU A 404 18.66 4.60 -8.83
N ASP A 405 18.82 3.58 -9.68
CA ASP A 405 17.77 2.58 -9.91
C ASP A 405 17.52 1.72 -8.66
N LEU A 406 18.57 1.30 -7.94
CA LEU A 406 18.41 0.55 -6.70
C LEU A 406 17.76 1.42 -5.61
N SER A 407 18.19 2.68 -5.46
CA SER A 407 17.59 3.61 -4.49
C SER A 407 16.13 3.87 -4.81
N LEU A 408 15.79 4.09 -6.08
CA LEU A 408 14.41 4.31 -6.53
C LEU A 408 13.51 3.09 -6.31
N GLN A 409 14.03 1.87 -6.49
CA GLN A 409 13.30 0.64 -6.20
C GLN A 409 13.04 0.48 -4.70
N LEU A 410 14.05 0.74 -3.85
CA LEU A 410 13.94 0.62 -2.39
C LEU A 410 13.12 1.74 -1.73
N ARG A 411 12.99 2.90 -2.39
CA ARG A 411 12.01 3.93 -2.03
C ARG A 411 10.56 3.51 -2.34
N CYS A 412 10.37 2.54 -3.23
CA CYS A 412 9.05 2.02 -3.62
C CYS A 412 8.07 3.04 -4.24
N ASN A 413 8.47 4.30 -4.52
CA ASN A 413 7.60 5.34 -5.12
C ASN A 413 6.88 4.85 -6.38
N LYS A 414 7.58 4.09 -7.24
CA LYS A 414 7.00 3.55 -8.48
C LYS A 414 5.77 2.67 -8.24
N VAL A 415 5.69 1.97 -7.11
CA VAL A 415 4.51 1.14 -6.80
C VAL A 415 3.29 2.04 -6.58
N PHE A 416 3.45 3.15 -5.86
CA PHE A 416 2.41 4.16 -5.67
C PHE A 416 2.09 4.93 -6.96
N ALA A 417 3.08 5.23 -7.80
CA ALA A 417 2.83 5.83 -9.12
C ALA A 417 1.98 4.89 -10.01
N ASN A 418 2.19 3.58 -9.91
CA ASN A 418 1.49 2.56 -10.69
C ASN A 418 0.06 2.25 -10.20
N LEU A 419 -0.46 2.97 -9.19
CA LEU A 419 -1.89 2.93 -8.82
C LEU A 419 -2.75 3.34 -10.02
N LYS A 420 -2.28 4.34 -10.78
CA LYS A 420 -2.84 4.64 -12.10
C LYS A 420 -2.27 3.64 -13.10
N LEU A 421 -3.11 2.72 -13.56
CA LEU A 421 -2.74 1.81 -14.64
C LEU A 421 -2.41 2.64 -15.89
N ASN A 422 -1.17 2.54 -16.36
CA ASN A 422 -0.83 3.03 -17.69
C ASN A 422 -1.58 2.13 -18.69
N THR A 423 -2.75 2.57 -19.14
CA THR A 423 -3.40 1.99 -20.31
C THR A 423 -2.48 2.24 -21.49
N LYS A 424 -1.68 1.24 -21.86
CA LYS A 424 -1.02 1.18 -23.15
C LYS A 424 -2.02 0.77 -24.21
#